data_AF-D1AJ84-F1
#
_entry.id   AF-D1AJ84-F1
#
_cell.length_a   1.000
_cell.length_b   1.000
_cell.length_c   1.000
_cell.angle_alpha   90.00
_cell.angle_beta   90.00
_cell.angle_gamma   90.00
#
_symmetry.space_group_name_H-M   'P 1'
#
loop_
_entity.id
_entity.type
_entity.pdbx_description
1 polymer ?
#
loop_
_entity_poly.entity_id
_entity_poly.type
_entity_poly.pdbx_seq_one_letter_code
_entity_poly.pdbx_strand_id
1 'polypeptide(L)'
;MNFLDAVYNAGVVGAGGAGFPTHLKMTKEVGTFIVNGAECEPLLEVDKFLMREKTYELIKGMEIIAGNLKAARVVLGLKKKYKVEIKKLSETIKELDSNVELFLMDNFYPAGDEQIMVKDITGKSIPAGGIPLDVDTVVSNVGTVINVYEAIEEKPVTKKYVSVLGEVNNPVMLEVPIGTSFEECIKRAGGVKIKNYAVIEGGPMMGKIVHRDELAEKAVIKTTGALIILPEDHYVIKRKERPEAHILNESRAACIQCRMCTDMCPRYLIGHKLRPHRVMRAMGMGEQDEEILKEALICCECNVCELFACPMGISPKSTNTYLKGVFREKGVRYDGNKEIPSEHEMRDYRKIPVNRLIARLNLSRYYNNKVADLQELKADKVKIFLSQHIGKPAVPLVKEGDRVIEGQRIAEVGREEFGANIHASINGVVTKVEKSYIEIDGMV
;
A
#
# COMPACT_ATOMS: atom_id res chain seq x y z
N MET A 1 21.00 -21.08 -5.06
CA MET A 1 20.88 -19.66 -5.45
C MET A 1 21.00 -18.81 -4.18
N ASN A 2 21.68 -17.65 -4.19
CA ASN A 2 21.72 -16.76 -3.01
C ASN A 2 20.30 -16.24 -2.72
N PHE A 3 19.93 -16.00 -1.46
CA PHE A 3 18.64 -15.44 -1.05
C PHE A 3 18.24 -14.21 -1.88
N LEU A 4 19.14 -13.23 -2.00
CA LEU A 4 18.85 -12.01 -2.76
C LEU A 4 18.67 -12.28 -4.26
N ASP A 5 19.37 -13.28 -4.81
CA ASP A 5 19.22 -13.68 -6.20
C ASP A 5 17.84 -14.29 -6.44
N ALA A 6 17.37 -15.14 -5.52
CA ALA A 6 16.04 -15.73 -5.61
C ALA A 6 14.95 -14.65 -5.59
N VAL A 7 15.02 -13.72 -4.63
CA VAL A 7 14.07 -12.60 -4.51
C VAL A 7 14.09 -11.68 -5.74
N TYR A 8 15.28 -11.37 -6.26
CA TYR A 8 15.45 -10.58 -7.49
C TYR A 8 14.91 -11.33 -8.71
N ASN A 9 15.28 -12.59 -8.88
CA ASN A 9 14.91 -13.41 -10.03
C ASN A 9 13.40 -13.63 -10.07
N ALA A 10 12.74 -13.83 -8.94
CA ALA A 10 11.29 -13.96 -8.80
C ALA A 10 10.52 -12.65 -9.02
N GLY A 11 11.21 -11.51 -9.06
CA GLY A 11 10.60 -10.20 -9.30
C GLY A 11 9.77 -9.70 -8.12
N VAL A 12 10.18 -9.99 -6.88
CA VAL A 12 9.42 -9.60 -5.69
C VAL A 12 9.53 -8.09 -5.43
N VAL A 13 8.37 -7.47 -5.18
CA VAL A 13 8.24 -6.06 -4.79
C VAL A 13 7.38 -5.94 -3.54
N GLY A 14 7.46 -4.78 -2.87
CA GLY A 14 6.60 -4.44 -1.74
C GLY A 14 5.11 -4.46 -2.08
N ALA A 15 4.39 -5.49 -1.64
CA ALA A 15 3.01 -5.78 -2.05
C ALA A 15 1.94 -4.83 -1.47
N GLY A 16 2.24 -4.12 -0.38
CA GLY A 16 1.29 -3.28 0.38
C GLY A 16 1.37 -1.78 0.09
N GLY A 17 2.03 -1.35 -0.98
CA GLY A 17 2.19 0.08 -1.26
C GLY A 17 2.82 0.35 -2.62
N ALA A 18 3.80 1.25 -2.65
CA ALA A 18 4.37 1.76 -3.91
C ALA A 18 5.23 0.73 -4.69
N GLY A 19 5.43 -0.49 -4.16
CA GLY A 19 6.16 -1.55 -4.87
C GLY A 19 7.68 -1.49 -4.76
N PHE A 20 8.26 -1.05 -3.64
CA PHE A 20 9.72 -1.00 -3.50
C PHE A 20 10.37 -2.38 -3.81
N PRO A 21 11.40 -2.47 -4.67
CA PRO A 21 12.07 -3.74 -4.98
C PRO A 21 12.64 -4.42 -3.75
N THR A 22 12.16 -5.63 -3.45
CA THR A 22 12.40 -6.27 -2.14
C THR A 22 13.86 -6.66 -1.94
N HIS A 23 14.54 -7.10 -2.99
CA HIS A 23 15.96 -7.46 -2.93
C HIS A 23 16.86 -6.27 -2.57
N LEU A 24 16.51 -5.04 -2.97
CA LEU A 24 17.25 -3.82 -2.57
C LEU A 24 16.97 -3.42 -1.12
N LYS A 25 15.77 -3.74 -0.60
CA LYS A 25 15.38 -3.44 0.80
C LYS A 25 16.10 -4.36 1.80
N MET A 26 16.52 -5.55 1.37
CA MET A 26 17.05 -6.61 2.24
C MET A 26 18.58 -6.77 2.20
N THR A 27 19.29 -5.68 1.90
CA THR A 27 20.76 -5.70 1.71
C THR A 27 21.58 -5.42 2.97
N LYS A 28 20.97 -4.81 3.99
CA LYS A 28 21.67 -4.37 5.20
C LYS A 28 21.23 -5.18 6.41
N GLU A 29 22.18 -5.46 7.28
CA GLU A 29 21.89 -6.02 8.60
C GLU A 29 21.08 -4.99 9.42
N VAL A 30 20.12 -5.50 10.20
CA VAL A 30 19.33 -4.69 11.12
C VAL A 30 19.07 -5.41 12.43
N GLY A 31 18.90 -4.70 13.53
CA GLY A 31 18.54 -5.28 14.82
C GLY A 31 17.11 -5.79 14.88
N THR A 32 16.15 -5.12 14.22
CA THR A 32 14.73 -5.53 14.24
C THR A 32 14.15 -5.69 12.83
N PHE A 33 13.54 -6.84 12.56
CA PHE A 33 12.71 -7.06 11.39
C PHE A 33 11.23 -7.06 11.79
N ILE A 34 10.43 -6.22 11.13
CA ILE A 34 9.01 -6.04 11.40
C ILE A 34 8.20 -6.46 10.17
N VAL A 35 7.14 -7.23 10.39
CA VAL A 35 6.10 -7.48 9.39
C VAL A 35 4.84 -6.70 9.76
N ASN A 36 4.36 -5.92 8.80
CA ASN A 36 3.15 -5.13 8.91
C ASN A 36 1.94 -5.95 8.46
N GLY A 37 1.24 -6.54 9.43
CA GLY A 37 -0.09 -7.14 9.26
C GLY A 37 -1.22 -6.23 9.74
N ALA A 38 -0.95 -4.95 10.02
CA ALA A 38 -1.92 -3.99 10.55
C ALA A 38 -2.62 -3.21 9.43
N GLU A 39 -3.27 -3.90 8.50
CA GLU A 39 -3.99 -3.31 7.37
C GLU A 39 -4.98 -2.24 7.84
N CYS A 40 -4.72 -0.97 7.50
CA CYS A 40 -5.41 0.19 8.08
C CYS A 40 -6.41 0.86 7.13
N GLU A 41 -6.28 0.63 5.83
CA GLU A 41 -7.24 1.11 4.84
C GLU A 41 -8.64 0.55 5.13
N PRO A 42 -9.68 1.41 5.19
CA PRO A 42 -11.05 0.95 5.41
C PRO A 42 -11.47 -0.08 4.35
N LEU A 43 -12.25 -1.09 4.78
CA LEU A 43 -12.79 -2.19 3.97
C LEU A 43 -11.78 -3.26 3.51
N LEU A 44 -10.48 -2.99 3.51
CA LEU A 44 -9.47 -3.95 3.07
C LEU A 44 -9.25 -5.05 4.11
N GLU A 45 -9.15 -6.30 3.62
CA GLU A 45 -8.92 -7.49 4.44
C GLU A 45 -7.93 -8.50 3.82
N VAL A 46 -7.14 -8.11 2.80
CA VAL A 46 -6.24 -9.02 2.10
C VAL A 46 -5.14 -9.54 3.04
N ASP A 47 -4.51 -8.66 3.82
CA ASP A 47 -3.44 -9.07 4.73
C ASP A 47 -4.00 -10.00 5.82
N LYS A 48 -5.22 -9.73 6.31
CA LYS A 48 -5.91 -10.61 7.26
C LYS A 48 -6.14 -11.99 6.66
N PHE A 49 -6.62 -12.03 5.42
CA PHE A 49 -6.85 -13.29 4.70
C PHE A 49 -5.54 -14.09 4.56
N LEU A 50 -4.47 -13.44 4.11
CA LEU A 50 -3.15 -14.07 3.98
C LEU A 50 -2.62 -14.60 5.32
N MET A 51 -2.78 -13.85 6.41
CA MET A 51 -2.39 -14.32 7.74
C MET A 51 -3.15 -15.59 8.17
N ARG A 52 -4.35 -15.86 7.64
CA ARG A 52 -5.13 -17.06 7.97
C ARG A 52 -4.84 -18.25 7.06
N GLU A 53 -4.63 -18.01 5.78
CA GLU A 53 -4.55 -19.06 4.76
C GLU A 53 -3.11 -19.40 4.36
N LYS A 54 -2.18 -18.47 4.59
CA LYS A 54 -0.75 -18.59 4.27
C LYS A 54 0.12 -18.44 5.52
N THR A 55 -0.38 -18.90 6.66
CA THR A 55 0.27 -18.73 7.98
C THR A 55 1.64 -19.41 8.01
N TYR A 56 1.75 -20.62 7.47
CA TYR A 56 3.02 -21.35 7.42
C TYR A 56 4.05 -20.60 6.56
N GLU A 57 3.68 -20.25 5.33
CA GLU A 57 4.54 -19.51 4.40
C GLU A 57 4.96 -18.16 4.96
N LEU A 58 4.06 -17.47 5.66
CA LEU A 58 4.35 -16.21 6.33
C LEU A 58 5.41 -16.39 7.41
N ILE A 59 5.23 -17.31 8.37
CA ILE A 59 6.19 -17.50 9.47
C ILE A 59 7.55 -17.97 8.93
N LYS A 60 7.58 -18.92 7.99
CA LYS A 60 8.83 -19.37 7.36
C LYS A 60 9.51 -18.25 6.57
N GLY A 61 8.76 -17.47 5.81
CA GLY A 61 9.28 -16.29 5.12
C GLY A 61 9.89 -15.28 6.09
N MET A 62 9.26 -15.09 7.27
CA MET A 62 9.81 -14.22 8.31
C MET A 62 11.17 -14.68 8.82
N GLU A 63 11.32 -15.98 9.10
CA GLU A 63 12.58 -16.57 9.56
C GLU A 63 13.69 -16.45 8.52
N ILE A 64 13.38 -16.75 7.25
CA ILE A 64 14.35 -16.66 6.15
C ILE A 64 14.84 -15.21 5.98
N ILE A 65 13.92 -14.25 5.95
CA ILE A 65 14.26 -12.83 5.83
C ILE A 65 15.09 -12.38 7.04
N ALA A 66 14.66 -12.74 8.26
CA ALA A 66 15.38 -12.40 9.48
C ALA A 66 16.81 -12.95 9.48
N GLY A 67 17.01 -14.19 9.02
CA GLY A 67 18.32 -14.80 8.87
C GLY A 67 19.23 -14.03 7.91
N ASN A 68 18.70 -13.62 6.75
CA ASN A 68 19.44 -12.78 5.80
C ASN A 68 19.79 -11.40 6.37
N LEU A 69 18.87 -10.79 7.11
CA LEU A 69 19.06 -9.50 7.77
C LEU A 69 19.88 -9.57 9.07
N LYS A 70 20.20 -10.78 9.55
CA LYS A 70 20.75 -11.04 10.89
C LYS A 70 19.96 -10.33 12.01
N ALA A 71 18.64 -10.28 11.85
CA ALA A 71 17.76 -9.59 12.78
C ALA A 71 17.68 -10.34 14.12
N ALA A 72 18.07 -9.66 15.19
CA ALA A 72 18.00 -10.20 16.55
C ALA A 72 16.56 -10.32 17.05
N ARG A 73 15.66 -9.46 16.56
CA ARG A 73 14.24 -9.44 16.92
C ARG A 73 13.36 -9.48 15.68
N VAL A 74 12.37 -10.36 15.69
CA VAL A 74 11.43 -10.57 14.57
C VAL A 74 10.00 -10.39 15.07
N VAL A 75 9.28 -9.41 14.52
CA VAL A 75 7.97 -9.00 15.05
C VAL A 75 6.92 -8.96 13.95
N LEU A 76 5.77 -9.60 14.16
CA LEU A 76 4.56 -9.42 13.35
C LEU A 76 3.61 -8.46 14.07
N GLY A 77 3.48 -7.24 13.55
CA GLY A 77 2.55 -6.23 14.04
C GLY A 77 1.15 -6.41 13.45
N LEU A 78 0.14 -6.66 14.30
CA LEU A 78 -1.25 -6.86 13.88
C LEU A 78 -2.24 -6.31 14.90
N LYS A 79 -3.50 -6.10 14.51
CA LYS A 79 -4.49 -5.50 15.41
C LYS A 79 -4.99 -6.50 16.45
N LYS A 80 -5.12 -6.07 17.72
CA LYS A 80 -5.68 -6.84 18.85
C LYS A 80 -7.03 -7.52 18.55
N LYS A 81 -7.83 -6.97 17.63
CA LYS A 81 -9.15 -7.50 17.25
C LYS A 81 -9.09 -8.68 16.28
N TYR A 82 -7.94 -8.97 15.66
CA TYR A 82 -7.75 -10.06 14.69
C TYR A 82 -7.65 -11.42 15.39
N LYS A 83 -8.69 -11.78 16.16
CA LYS A 83 -8.64 -12.94 17.07
C LYS A 83 -8.43 -14.27 16.36
N VAL A 84 -9.02 -14.43 15.17
CA VAL A 84 -8.89 -15.64 14.36
C VAL A 84 -7.47 -15.77 13.83
N GLU A 85 -6.92 -14.67 13.30
CA GLU A 85 -5.55 -14.60 12.78
C GLU A 85 -4.53 -14.84 13.90
N ILE A 86 -4.68 -14.16 15.04
CA ILE A 86 -3.77 -14.30 16.21
C ILE A 86 -3.72 -15.75 16.67
N LYS A 87 -4.87 -16.43 16.75
CA LYS A 87 -4.94 -17.83 17.17
C LYS A 87 -4.14 -18.73 16.21
N LYS A 88 -4.45 -18.68 14.92
CA LYS A 88 -3.74 -19.48 13.89
C LYS A 88 -2.23 -19.20 13.90
N LEU A 89 -1.84 -17.92 13.94
CA LEU A 89 -0.43 -17.51 13.99
C LEU A 89 0.28 -18.06 15.23
N SER A 90 -0.35 -17.97 16.41
CA SER A 90 0.24 -18.46 17.66
C SER A 90 0.40 -19.98 17.66
N GLU A 91 -0.56 -20.70 17.10
CA GLU A 91 -0.49 -22.16 16.92
C GLU A 91 0.69 -22.53 16.01
N THR A 92 0.78 -21.91 14.82
CA THR A 92 1.88 -22.17 13.87
C THR A 92 3.25 -21.75 14.40
N ILE A 93 3.37 -20.62 15.10
CA ILE A 93 4.64 -20.19 15.73
C ILE A 93 5.14 -21.25 16.71
N LYS A 94 4.23 -21.81 17.53
CA LYS A 94 4.55 -22.88 18.48
C LYS A 94 4.92 -24.18 17.79
N GLU A 95 4.19 -24.58 16.76
CA GLU A 95 4.46 -25.79 15.98
C GLU A 95 5.82 -25.76 15.28
N LEU A 96 6.24 -24.57 14.80
CA LEU A 96 7.51 -24.38 14.12
C LEU A 96 8.70 -24.09 15.04
N ASP A 97 8.47 -23.97 16.35
CA ASP A 97 9.45 -23.46 17.34
C ASP A 97 10.08 -22.13 16.88
N SER A 98 9.24 -21.24 16.36
CA SER A 98 9.67 -19.99 15.76
C SER A 98 9.88 -18.88 16.79
N ASN A 99 10.89 -18.03 16.57
CA ASN A 99 11.17 -16.87 17.43
C ASN A 99 10.34 -15.62 17.10
N VAL A 100 9.35 -15.73 16.21
CA VAL A 100 8.49 -14.61 15.80
C VAL A 100 7.61 -14.13 16.97
N GLU A 101 7.68 -12.84 17.27
CA GLU A 101 6.86 -12.18 18.27
C GLU A 101 5.59 -11.58 17.65
N LEU A 102 4.42 -11.80 18.27
CA LEU A 102 3.19 -11.11 17.89
C LEU A 102 3.03 -9.80 18.67
N PHE A 103 3.07 -8.66 17.99
CA PHE A 103 2.80 -7.36 18.59
C PHE A 103 1.37 -6.91 18.32
N LEU A 104 0.55 -6.89 19.36
CA LEU A 104 -0.88 -6.61 19.25
C LEU A 104 -1.16 -5.11 19.39
N MET A 105 -1.46 -4.44 18.29
CA MET A 105 -1.75 -3.01 18.22
C MET A 105 -3.22 -2.69 18.49
N ASP A 106 -3.50 -1.47 18.97
CA ASP A 106 -4.86 -0.95 19.04
C ASP A 106 -5.47 -0.80 17.64
N ASN A 107 -6.81 -0.86 17.54
CA ASN A 107 -7.51 -0.71 16.26
C ASN A 107 -7.77 0.78 15.93
N PHE A 108 -6.76 1.45 15.36
CA PHE A 108 -6.87 2.84 14.92
C PHE A 108 -6.29 3.07 13.52
N TYR A 109 -6.57 4.24 12.94
CA TYR A 109 -5.99 4.69 11.69
C TYR A 109 -5.04 5.88 11.89
N PRO A 110 -3.85 5.92 11.26
CA PRO A 110 -3.21 4.84 10.49
C PRO A 110 -2.26 4.01 11.39
N ALA A 111 -2.73 2.92 11.99
CA ALA A 111 -1.85 2.01 12.75
C ALA A 111 -0.80 1.30 11.86
N GLY A 112 -1.14 1.06 10.59
CA GLY A 112 -0.26 0.39 9.62
C GLY A 112 0.71 1.32 8.89
N ASP A 113 0.81 2.61 9.26
CA ASP A 113 1.87 3.48 8.73
C ASP A 113 3.23 3.01 9.26
N GLU A 114 4.22 2.94 8.36
CA GLU A 114 5.54 2.36 8.66
C GLU A 114 6.23 3.05 9.85
N GLN A 115 6.14 4.38 9.98
CA GLN A 115 6.77 5.06 11.12
C GLN A 115 5.95 4.94 12.40
N ILE A 116 4.62 4.88 12.31
CA ILE A 116 3.77 4.63 13.48
C ILE A 116 4.08 3.24 14.06
N MET A 117 4.18 2.23 13.20
CA MET A 117 4.48 0.86 13.59
C MET A 117 5.89 0.72 14.18
N VAL A 118 6.90 1.31 13.55
CA VAL A 118 8.27 1.31 14.08
C VAL A 118 8.32 1.97 15.45
N LYS A 119 7.64 3.12 15.62
CA LYS A 119 7.55 3.80 16.92
C LYS A 119 6.87 2.92 17.98
N ASP A 120 5.77 2.25 17.65
CA ASP A 120 5.05 1.39 18.62
C ASP A 120 5.85 0.14 19.01
N ILE A 121 6.59 -0.46 18.09
CA ILE A 121 7.32 -1.72 18.33
C ILE A 121 8.71 -1.49 18.94
N THR A 122 9.42 -0.45 18.52
CA THR A 122 10.82 -0.18 18.91
C THR A 122 10.95 0.93 19.95
N GLY A 123 9.90 1.73 20.16
CA GLY A 123 9.93 2.96 20.97
C GLY A 123 10.62 4.15 20.30
N LYS A 124 11.29 3.95 19.15
CA LYS A 124 12.07 4.97 18.43
C LYS A 124 11.24 5.57 17.28
N SER A 125 11.23 6.89 17.18
CA SER A 125 10.72 7.58 15.99
C SER A 125 11.78 7.61 14.90
N ILE A 126 11.41 7.28 13.66
CA ILE A 126 12.28 7.48 12.49
C ILE A 126 12.48 8.99 12.30
N PRO A 127 13.71 9.49 12.06
CA PRO A 127 13.96 10.90 11.74
C PRO A 127 13.06 11.46 10.63
N ALA A 128 12.81 12.77 10.66
CA ALA A 128 11.99 13.44 9.66
C ALA A 128 12.60 13.29 8.25
N GLY A 129 11.83 12.74 7.31
CA GLY A 129 12.29 12.41 5.95
C GLY A 129 13.19 11.16 5.86
N GLY A 130 13.43 10.48 6.98
CA GLY A 130 14.19 9.22 7.04
C GLY A 130 13.35 7.99 6.73
N ILE A 131 14.01 6.83 6.80
CA ILE A 131 13.47 5.49 6.55
C ILE A 131 13.74 4.56 7.75
N PRO A 132 13.06 3.41 7.87
CA PRO A 132 13.25 2.50 9.00
C PRO A 132 14.70 2.08 9.26
N LEU A 133 15.52 2.00 8.20
CA LEU A 133 16.94 1.66 8.32
C LEU A 133 17.70 2.67 9.21
N ASP A 134 17.25 3.93 9.28
CA ASP A 134 17.88 4.97 10.11
C ASP A 134 17.72 4.72 11.62
N VAL A 135 16.83 3.79 12.00
CA VAL A 135 16.63 3.32 13.38
C VAL A 135 16.83 1.81 13.50
N ASP A 136 17.67 1.24 12.64
CA ASP A 136 18.09 -0.16 12.70
C ASP A 136 16.93 -1.15 12.54
N THR A 137 16.02 -0.85 11.59
CA THR A 137 14.80 -1.63 11.36
C THR A 137 14.48 -1.81 9.87
N VAL A 138 13.89 -2.96 9.51
CA VAL A 138 13.23 -3.17 8.21
C VAL A 138 11.76 -3.52 8.45
N VAL A 139 10.86 -2.92 7.67
CA VAL A 139 9.42 -3.24 7.72
C VAL A 139 8.97 -3.85 6.39
N SER A 140 8.25 -4.97 6.40
CA SER A 140 7.70 -5.60 5.19
C SER A 140 6.21 -5.88 5.34
N ASN A 141 5.44 -5.75 4.27
CA ASN A 141 4.03 -6.18 4.26
C ASN A 141 3.93 -7.72 4.25
N VAL A 142 2.83 -8.27 4.79
CA VAL A 142 2.52 -9.71 4.83
C VAL A 142 2.67 -10.37 3.45
N GLY A 143 2.04 -9.80 2.41
CA GLY A 143 2.11 -10.36 1.05
C GLY A 143 3.54 -10.34 0.48
N THR A 144 4.37 -9.36 0.83
CA THR A 144 5.78 -9.33 0.42
C THR A 144 6.55 -10.51 1.01
N VAL A 145 6.31 -10.83 2.28
CA VAL A 145 7.02 -11.91 2.98
C VAL A 145 6.65 -13.27 2.41
N ILE A 146 5.36 -13.48 2.12
CA ILE A 146 4.88 -14.70 1.46
C ILE A 146 5.52 -14.83 0.07
N ASN A 147 5.55 -13.76 -0.72
CA ASN A 147 6.21 -13.78 -2.04
C ASN A 147 7.71 -14.05 -1.95
N VAL A 148 8.38 -13.65 -0.86
CA VAL A 148 9.80 -14.01 -0.62
C VAL A 148 9.93 -15.49 -0.34
N TYR A 149 9.07 -16.07 0.52
CA TYR A 149 9.05 -17.51 0.75
C TYR A 149 8.84 -18.27 -0.57
N GLU A 150 7.85 -17.89 -1.36
CA GLU A 150 7.56 -18.50 -2.66
C GLU A 150 8.75 -18.35 -3.64
N ALA A 151 9.44 -17.20 -3.64
CA ALA A 151 10.64 -17.00 -4.45
C ALA A 151 11.77 -17.98 -4.10
N ILE A 152 11.92 -18.35 -2.83
CA ILE A 152 12.91 -19.34 -2.38
C ILE A 152 12.51 -20.75 -2.84
N GLU A 153 11.20 -21.03 -2.92
CA GLU A 153 10.62 -22.23 -3.52
C GLU A 153 10.59 -22.17 -5.07
N GLU A 154 11.39 -21.30 -5.67
CA GLU A 154 11.52 -21.09 -7.13
C GLU A 154 10.21 -20.68 -7.82
N LYS A 155 9.26 -20.10 -7.09
CA LYS A 155 8.00 -19.58 -7.62
C LYS A 155 8.09 -18.06 -7.79
N PRO A 156 8.15 -17.56 -9.04
CA PRO A 156 8.11 -16.12 -9.28
C PRO A 156 6.73 -15.53 -8.98
N VAL A 157 6.68 -14.20 -8.81
CA VAL A 157 5.41 -13.50 -8.56
C VAL A 157 4.58 -13.42 -9.84
N THR A 158 3.66 -14.37 -10.02
CA THR A 158 2.73 -14.48 -11.16
C THR A 158 1.28 -14.17 -10.79
N LYS A 159 0.91 -14.31 -9.51
CA LYS A 159 -0.45 -14.13 -9.01
C LYS A 159 -0.55 -12.98 -8.00
N LYS A 160 -1.78 -12.50 -7.79
CA LYS A 160 -2.12 -11.49 -6.79
C LYS A 160 -3.46 -11.79 -6.13
N TYR A 161 -3.55 -11.51 -4.83
CA TYR A 161 -4.81 -11.49 -4.09
C TYR A 161 -5.44 -10.11 -4.17
N VAL A 162 -6.69 -10.06 -4.65
CA VAL A 162 -7.45 -8.82 -4.84
C VAL A 162 -8.84 -8.98 -4.25
N SER A 163 -9.22 -8.04 -3.40
CA SER A 163 -10.60 -7.95 -2.90
C SER A 163 -11.46 -7.10 -3.84
N VAL A 164 -12.66 -7.57 -4.18
CA VAL A 164 -13.64 -6.81 -4.97
C VAL A 164 -14.83 -6.51 -4.08
N LEU A 165 -15.06 -5.23 -3.78
CA LEU A 165 -15.92 -4.75 -2.70
C LEU A 165 -16.82 -3.59 -3.17
N GLY A 166 -17.78 -3.20 -2.32
CA GLY A 166 -18.66 -2.05 -2.58
C GLY A 166 -19.96 -2.44 -3.30
N GLU A 167 -20.33 -1.71 -4.34
CA GLU A 167 -21.57 -1.89 -5.12
C GLU A 167 -21.50 -3.08 -6.09
N VAL A 168 -21.10 -4.25 -5.61
CA VAL A 168 -21.06 -5.50 -6.40
C VAL A 168 -22.07 -6.51 -5.86
N ASN A 169 -22.55 -7.41 -6.73
CA ASN A 169 -23.53 -8.43 -6.34
C ASN A 169 -22.99 -9.37 -5.26
N ASN A 170 -21.76 -9.85 -5.44
CA ASN A 170 -21.09 -10.80 -4.56
C ASN A 170 -19.68 -10.27 -4.20
N PRO A 171 -19.51 -9.53 -3.10
CA PRO A 171 -18.19 -9.15 -2.61
C PRO A 171 -17.30 -10.39 -2.42
N VAL A 172 -16.08 -10.37 -2.94
CA VAL A 172 -15.25 -11.58 -3.08
C VAL A 172 -13.76 -11.30 -2.91
N MET A 173 -13.03 -12.28 -2.37
CA MET A 173 -11.57 -12.33 -2.41
C MET A 173 -11.14 -13.21 -3.60
N LEU A 174 -10.32 -12.66 -4.49
CA LEU A 174 -9.84 -13.35 -5.69
C LEU A 174 -8.33 -13.62 -5.60
N GLU A 175 -7.90 -14.81 -5.99
CA GLU A 175 -6.52 -15.05 -6.44
C GLU A 175 -6.52 -15.00 -7.97
N VAL A 176 -5.78 -14.06 -8.55
CA VAL A 176 -5.80 -13.81 -9.99
C VAL A 176 -4.39 -13.75 -10.57
N PRO A 177 -4.17 -14.19 -11.83
CA PRO A 177 -2.97 -13.90 -12.59
C PRO A 177 -2.73 -12.38 -12.68
N ILE A 178 -1.48 -11.95 -12.53
CA ILE A 178 -1.10 -10.56 -12.81
C ILE A 178 -1.41 -10.24 -14.27
N GLY A 179 -2.01 -9.09 -14.52
CA GLY A 179 -2.48 -8.67 -15.84
C GLY A 179 -3.94 -9.06 -16.13
N THR A 180 -4.63 -9.75 -15.21
CA THR A 180 -6.10 -9.91 -15.30
C THR A 180 -6.78 -8.53 -15.32
N SER A 181 -7.72 -8.30 -16.23
CA SER A 181 -8.43 -7.02 -16.34
C SER A 181 -9.31 -6.73 -15.12
N PHE A 182 -9.49 -5.45 -14.79
CA PHE A 182 -10.41 -5.06 -13.70
C PHE A 182 -11.86 -5.49 -13.99
N GLU A 183 -12.27 -5.44 -15.26
CA GLU A 183 -13.60 -5.87 -15.66
C GLU A 183 -13.87 -7.34 -15.38
N GLU A 184 -12.92 -8.23 -15.63
CA GLU A 184 -13.09 -9.66 -15.34
C GLU A 184 -13.15 -9.92 -13.82
N CYS A 185 -12.34 -9.20 -13.02
CA CYS A 185 -12.46 -9.25 -11.56
C CYS A 185 -13.86 -8.80 -11.07
N ILE A 186 -14.39 -7.71 -11.64
CA ILE A 186 -15.72 -7.17 -11.29
C ILE A 186 -16.83 -8.14 -11.72
N LYS A 187 -16.71 -8.74 -12.90
CA LYS A 187 -17.64 -9.76 -13.41
C LYS A 187 -17.65 -10.98 -12.50
N ARG A 188 -16.49 -11.41 -11.99
CA ARG A 188 -16.39 -12.51 -11.01
C ARG A 188 -17.09 -12.20 -9.69
N ALA A 189 -17.12 -10.93 -9.28
CA ALA A 189 -17.92 -10.43 -8.16
C ALA A 189 -19.44 -10.35 -8.49
N GLY A 190 -19.90 -10.95 -9.59
CA GLY A 190 -21.28 -10.92 -10.05
C GLY A 190 -21.69 -9.63 -10.75
N GLY A 191 -20.74 -8.75 -11.09
CA GLY A 191 -21.00 -7.45 -11.71
C GLY A 191 -21.44 -6.37 -10.72
N VAL A 192 -21.61 -5.16 -11.24
CA VAL A 192 -21.93 -3.95 -10.47
C VAL A 192 -23.45 -3.79 -10.32
N LYS A 193 -23.90 -3.39 -9.12
CA LYS A 193 -25.32 -3.18 -8.76
C LYS A 193 -25.94 -1.92 -9.35
N ILE A 194 -25.11 -0.92 -9.67
CA ILE A 194 -25.53 0.43 -10.07
C ILE A 194 -24.94 0.81 -11.42
N LYS A 195 -25.55 1.81 -12.09
CA LYS A 195 -25.15 2.24 -13.43
C LYS A 195 -23.96 3.22 -13.45
N ASN A 196 -23.99 4.22 -12.56
CA ASN A 196 -22.99 5.29 -12.50
C ASN A 196 -22.10 5.05 -11.29
N TYR A 197 -20.84 4.69 -11.53
CA TYR A 197 -19.90 4.30 -10.50
C TYR A 197 -18.46 4.62 -10.92
N ALA A 198 -17.60 4.80 -9.91
CA ALA A 198 -16.17 4.78 -10.08
C ALA A 198 -15.56 3.67 -9.22
N VAL A 199 -14.35 3.25 -9.58
CA VAL A 199 -13.61 2.22 -8.87
C VAL A 199 -12.44 2.87 -8.13
N ILE A 200 -12.30 2.55 -6.85
CA ILE A 200 -11.09 2.86 -6.10
C ILE A 200 -10.15 1.66 -6.20
N GLU A 201 -8.99 1.85 -6.84
CA GLU A 201 -7.88 0.89 -6.80
C GLU A 201 -7.10 1.09 -5.49
N GLY A 202 -7.11 0.08 -4.63
CA GLY A 202 -6.56 0.12 -3.28
C GLY A 202 -7.59 0.53 -2.23
N GLY A 203 -7.17 1.31 -1.23
CA GLY A 203 -8.03 1.69 -0.11
C GLY A 203 -8.74 3.04 -0.27
N PRO A 204 -9.84 3.30 0.44
CA PRO A 204 -10.59 4.56 0.33
C PRO A 204 -9.78 5.80 0.71
N MET A 205 -8.78 5.68 1.58
CA MET A 205 -7.96 6.83 1.99
C MET A 205 -6.92 7.13 0.91
N MET A 206 -6.03 6.18 0.60
CA MET A 206 -4.86 6.44 -0.25
C MET A 206 -4.97 5.92 -1.69
N GLY A 207 -6.00 5.14 -2.01
CA GLY A 207 -6.22 4.54 -3.34
C GLY A 207 -6.53 5.55 -4.45
N LYS A 208 -6.40 5.10 -5.69
CA LYS A 208 -6.61 5.89 -6.91
C LYS A 208 -8.02 5.70 -7.44
N ILE A 209 -8.59 6.75 -8.05
CA ILE A 209 -9.85 6.64 -8.77
C ILE A 209 -9.56 6.14 -10.18
N VAL A 210 -10.38 5.19 -10.63
CA VAL A 210 -10.44 4.69 -12.00
C VAL A 210 -11.89 4.84 -12.47
N HIS A 211 -12.08 5.61 -13.54
CA HIS A 211 -13.40 5.79 -14.13
C HIS A 211 -13.76 4.61 -15.02
N ARG A 212 -15.06 4.48 -15.29
CA ARG A 212 -15.61 3.35 -16.04
C ARG A 212 -15.05 3.23 -17.46
N ASP A 213 -14.85 4.36 -18.13
CA ASP A 213 -14.26 4.46 -19.47
C ASP A 213 -12.78 4.08 -19.51
N GLU A 214 -12.09 4.11 -18.37
CA GLU A 214 -10.69 3.69 -18.25
C GLU A 214 -10.53 2.20 -17.87
N LEU A 215 -11.61 1.51 -17.46
CA LEU A 215 -11.51 0.16 -16.88
C LEU A 215 -10.90 -0.88 -17.81
N ALA A 216 -11.25 -0.82 -19.10
CA ALA A 216 -10.72 -1.73 -20.12
C ALA A 216 -9.19 -1.63 -20.27
N GLU A 217 -8.62 -0.47 -19.92
CA GLU A 217 -7.19 -0.22 -19.97
C GLU A 217 -6.46 -0.56 -18.67
N LYS A 218 -7.18 -0.95 -17.60
CA LYS A 218 -6.58 -1.32 -16.31
C LYS A 218 -6.54 -2.83 -16.12
N ALA A 219 -5.45 -3.28 -15.48
CA ALA A 219 -5.26 -4.66 -15.10
C ALA A 219 -4.55 -4.75 -13.75
N VAL A 220 -4.73 -5.88 -13.08
CA VAL A 220 -4.12 -6.18 -11.78
C VAL A 220 -2.60 -6.22 -11.90
N ILE A 221 -1.92 -5.44 -11.07
CA ILE A 221 -0.45 -5.45 -10.94
C ILE A 221 -0.04 -5.94 -9.55
N LYS A 222 1.26 -6.15 -9.32
CA LYS A 222 1.81 -6.65 -8.04
C LYS A 222 1.37 -5.88 -6.78
N THR A 223 0.99 -4.60 -6.94
CA THR A 223 0.57 -3.71 -5.85
C THR A 223 -0.95 -3.51 -5.74
N THR A 224 -1.74 -4.04 -6.68
CA THR A 224 -3.22 -3.93 -6.63
C THR A 224 -3.76 -4.82 -5.51
N GLY A 225 -4.32 -4.25 -4.45
CA GLY A 225 -4.87 -5.01 -3.32
C GLY A 225 -6.41 -5.08 -3.28
N ALA A 226 -7.09 -4.08 -3.84
CA ALA A 226 -8.53 -4.01 -3.80
C ALA A 226 -9.11 -3.20 -4.97
N LEU A 227 -10.33 -3.56 -5.37
CA LEU A 227 -11.20 -2.81 -6.26
C LEU A 227 -12.49 -2.51 -5.49
N ILE A 228 -12.67 -1.25 -5.10
CA ILE A 228 -13.85 -0.82 -4.33
C ILE A 228 -14.76 0.00 -5.23
N ILE A 229 -15.94 -0.54 -5.53
CA ILE A 229 -16.91 0.10 -6.42
C ILE A 229 -17.83 0.98 -5.60
N LEU A 230 -17.90 2.28 -5.92
CA LEU A 230 -18.74 3.26 -5.24
C LEU A 230 -19.50 4.13 -6.25
N PRO A 231 -20.66 4.72 -5.89
CA PRO A 231 -21.33 5.71 -6.74
C PRO A 231 -20.41 6.88 -7.11
N GLU A 232 -20.47 7.40 -8.34
CA GLU A 232 -19.65 8.56 -8.76
C GLU A 232 -19.87 9.82 -7.90
N ASP A 233 -21.06 9.96 -7.31
CA ASP A 233 -21.40 11.06 -6.40
C ASP A 233 -21.03 10.79 -4.94
N HIS A 234 -20.39 9.66 -4.65
CA HIS A 234 -19.98 9.30 -3.29
C HIS A 234 -18.98 10.31 -2.73
N TYR A 235 -19.12 10.63 -1.43
CA TYR A 235 -18.29 11.63 -0.73
C TYR A 235 -16.79 11.46 -0.99
N VAL A 236 -16.25 10.24 -0.86
CA VAL A 236 -14.81 9.97 -1.06
C VAL A 236 -14.37 10.23 -2.51
N ILE A 237 -15.18 9.87 -3.49
CA ILE A 237 -14.89 10.09 -4.92
C ILE A 237 -14.89 11.59 -5.20
N LYS A 238 -15.98 12.28 -4.83
CA LYS A 238 -16.10 13.73 -4.99
C LYS A 238 -14.98 14.51 -4.30
N ARG A 239 -14.47 14.05 -3.16
CA ARG A 239 -13.34 14.70 -2.49
C ARG A 239 -12.03 14.54 -3.25
N LYS A 240 -11.77 13.35 -3.82
CA LYS A 240 -10.52 13.05 -4.56
C LYS A 240 -10.47 13.73 -5.93
N GLU A 241 -11.61 13.93 -6.58
CA GLU A 241 -11.71 14.54 -7.92
C GLU A 241 -11.69 16.06 -7.94
N ARG A 242 -11.60 16.71 -6.77
CA ARG A 242 -11.61 18.18 -6.71
C ARG A 242 -10.39 18.75 -7.43
N PRO A 243 -10.58 19.70 -8.38
CA PRO A 243 -9.46 20.34 -9.06
C PRO A 243 -8.52 21.02 -8.06
N GLU A 244 -7.22 20.94 -8.31
CA GLU A 244 -6.20 21.52 -7.44
C GLU A 244 -6.40 23.03 -7.24
N ALA A 245 -6.73 23.76 -8.31
CA ALA A 245 -7.03 25.19 -8.23
C ALA A 245 -8.20 25.50 -7.29
N HIS A 246 -9.23 24.65 -7.27
CA HIS A 246 -10.38 24.80 -6.38
C HIS A 246 -9.97 24.55 -4.93
N ILE A 247 -9.21 23.48 -4.68
CA ILE A 247 -8.66 23.16 -3.36
C ILE A 247 -7.82 24.32 -2.81
N LEU A 248 -6.94 24.89 -3.62
CA LEU A 248 -6.09 26.01 -3.22
C LEU A 248 -6.92 27.26 -2.93
N ASN A 249 -7.91 27.59 -3.76
CA ASN A 249 -8.79 28.73 -3.54
C ASN A 249 -9.65 28.60 -2.27
N GLU A 250 -10.24 27.44 -2.03
CA GLU A 250 -10.98 27.19 -0.78
C GLU A 250 -10.08 27.23 0.45
N SER A 251 -8.85 26.74 0.32
CA SER A 251 -7.86 26.82 1.40
C SER A 251 -7.58 28.26 1.80
N ARG A 252 -7.57 29.19 0.83
CA ARG A 252 -7.42 30.64 1.07
C ARG A 252 -8.69 31.26 1.64
N ALA A 253 -9.86 30.90 1.12
CA ALA A 253 -11.12 31.57 1.43
C ALA A 253 -11.86 31.04 2.66
N ALA A 254 -11.77 29.74 2.96
CA ALA A 254 -12.61 29.06 3.94
C ALA A 254 -11.84 28.52 5.16
N CYS A 255 -10.51 28.55 5.16
CA CYS A 255 -9.72 28.06 6.29
C CYS A 255 -9.89 28.97 7.52
N ILE A 256 -10.52 28.45 8.57
CA ILE A 256 -10.69 29.14 9.87
C ILE A 256 -9.43 29.13 10.74
N GLN A 257 -8.28 28.69 10.22
CA GLN A 257 -6.98 28.67 10.90
C GLN A 257 -6.95 27.91 12.25
N CYS A 258 -7.89 26.97 12.45
CA CYS A 258 -7.83 26.05 13.58
C CYS A 258 -6.63 25.09 13.46
N ARG A 259 -6.36 24.32 14.52
CA ARG A 259 -5.20 23.41 14.58
C ARG A 259 -5.54 21.92 14.40
N MET A 260 -6.81 21.56 14.17
CA MET A 260 -7.26 20.15 14.14
C MET A 260 -6.50 19.27 13.14
N CYS A 261 -6.14 19.80 11.96
CA CYS A 261 -5.37 19.06 10.95
C CYS A 261 -3.94 18.71 11.41
N THR A 262 -3.38 19.45 12.36
CA THR A 262 -2.08 19.18 12.98
C THR A 262 -2.22 18.30 14.21
N ASP A 263 -3.18 18.57 15.08
CA ASP A 263 -3.37 17.80 16.32
C ASP A 263 -3.79 16.35 16.06
N MET A 264 -4.32 16.07 14.87
CA MET A 264 -4.65 14.71 14.42
C MET A 264 -3.61 14.13 13.45
N CYS A 265 -2.55 14.87 13.10
CA CYS A 265 -1.58 14.41 12.11
C CYS A 265 -0.69 13.30 12.72
N PRO A 266 -0.63 12.09 12.13
CA PRO A 266 0.16 10.99 12.69
C PRO A 266 1.66 11.32 12.77
N ARG A 267 2.20 12.05 11.79
CA ARG A 267 3.60 12.51 11.81
C ARG A 267 3.86 13.49 12.95
N TYR A 268 2.95 14.44 13.17
CA TYR A 268 3.05 15.37 14.30
C TYR A 268 3.01 14.65 15.65
N LEU A 269 2.13 13.66 15.80
CA LEU A 269 1.95 12.92 17.04
C LEU A 269 3.16 12.04 17.40
N ILE A 270 3.96 11.60 16.43
CA ILE A 270 5.26 10.92 16.68
C ILE A 270 6.44 11.91 16.80
N GLY A 271 6.15 13.20 16.87
CA GLY A 271 7.11 14.26 17.18
C GLY A 271 7.67 15.02 15.98
N HIS A 272 7.25 14.70 14.75
CA HIS A 272 7.71 15.44 13.58
C HIS A 272 7.13 16.85 13.52
N LYS A 273 7.87 17.77 12.93
CA LYS A 273 7.40 19.13 12.64
C LYS A 273 6.48 19.20 11.42
N LEU A 274 5.55 18.26 11.23
CA LEU A 274 4.52 18.39 10.20
C LEU A 274 3.31 19.10 10.78
N ARG A 275 3.14 20.39 10.47
CA ARG A 275 2.04 21.22 10.98
C ARG A 275 1.15 21.70 9.84
N PRO A 276 0.23 20.86 9.31
CA PRO A 276 -0.64 21.21 8.20
C PRO A 276 -1.36 22.56 8.35
N HIS A 277 -1.79 22.97 9.55
CA HIS A 277 -2.42 24.29 9.74
C HIS A 277 -1.49 25.46 9.36
N ARG A 278 -0.18 25.35 9.66
CA ARG A 278 0.81 26.38 9.29
C ARG A 278 1.09 26.38 7.80
N VAL A 279 1.22 25.21 7.19
CA VAL A 279 1.38 25.09 5.73
C VAL A 279 0.18 25.73 5.01
N MET A 280 -1.03 25.44 5.49
CA MET A 280 -2.27 26.02 4.95
C MET A 280 -2.33 27.53 5.15
N ARG A 281 -1.86 28.05 6.29
CA ARG A 281 -1.79 29.49 6.54
C ARG A 281 -0.81 30.18 5.59
N ALA A 282 0.39 29.62 5.46
CA ALA A 282 1.43 30.18 4.61
C ALA A 282 0.97 30.27 3.15
N MET A 283 0.39 29.18 2.62
CA MET A 283 -0.24 29.16 1.30
C MET A 283 -1.44 30.10 1.20
N GLY A 284 -2.26 30.17 2.25
CA GLY A 284 -3.48 30.97 2.36
C GLY A 284 -3.24 32.47 2.19
N MET A 285 -2.27 32.96 2.97
CA MET A 285 -1.93 34.37 3.14
C MET A 285 -0.84 34.84 2.16
N GLY A 286 -0.28 33.93 1.36
CA GLY A 286 0.87 34.23 0.48
C GLY A 286 2.17 34.45 1.24
N GLU A 287 2.28 33.96 2.49
CA GLU A 287 3.54 33.98 3.22
C GLU A 287 4.52 33.02 2.55
N GLN A 288 5.70 33.52 2.17
CA GLN A 288 6.77 32.71 1.59
C GLN A 288 7.73 32.16 2.65
N ASP A 289 7.17 31.65 3.76
CA ASP A 289 7.98 30.94 4.75
C ASP A 289 8.34 29.55 4.21
N GLU A 290 9.48 29.49 3.51
CA GLU A 290 9.96 28.28 2.87
C GLU A 290 10.20 27.15 3.89
N GLU A 291 10.63 27.45 5.12
CA GLU A 291 10.85 26.46 6.17
C GLU A 291 9.54 25.76 6.55
N ILE A 292 8.45 26.53 6.74
CA ILE A 292 7.12 25.97 6.98
C ILE A 292 6.64 25.16 5.77
N LEU A 293 6.80 25.67 4.56
CA LEU A 293 6.31 24.99 3.36
C LEU A 293 7.04 23.65 3.14
N LYS A 294 8.35 23.58 3.45
CA LYS A 294 9.14 22.34 3.39
C LYS A 294 8.62 21.25 4.34
N GLU A 295 7.87 21.57 5.40
CA GLU A 295 7.20 20.56 6.24
C GLU A 295 6.31 19.62 5.41
N ALA A 296 5.73 20.09 4.29
CA ALA A 296 4.92 19.26 3.41
C ALA A 296 5.66 18.01 2.91
N LEU A 297 6.99 18.07 2.76
CA LEU A 297 7.83 16.98 2.26
C LEU A 297 7.77 15.70 3.11
N ILE A 298 7.50 15.83 4.42
CA ILE A 298 7.42 14.69 5.35
C ILE A 298 6.00 14.15 5.53
N CYS A 299 5.03 14.66 4.78
CA CYS A 299 3.65 14.16 4.80
C CYS A 299 3.58 12.71 4.31
N CYS A 300 2.77 11.86 4.95
CA CYS A 300 2.52 10.49 4.50
C CYS A 300 1.26 10.31 3.66
N GLU A 301 0.58 11.41 3.32
CA GLU A 301 -0.58 11.42 2.43
C GLU A 301 -1.77 10.55 2.90
N CYS A 302 -1.82 10.25 4.20
CA CYS A 302 -2.85 9.42 4.84
C CYS A 302 -4.26 10.04 4.88
N ASN A 303 -4.49 11.22 4.31
CA ASN A 303 -5.80 11.89 4.28
C ASN A 303 -6.47 12.21 5.63
N VAL A 304 -5.85 11.95 6.79
CA VAL A 304 -6.45 12.24 8.10
C VAL A 304 -6.88 13.69 8.24
N CYS A 305 -6.00 14.63 7.87
CA CYS A 305 -6.29 16.06 7.96
C CYS A 305 -7.42 16.52 7.03
N GLU A 306 -7.67 15.79 5.95
CA GLU A 306 -8.55 16.17 4.85
C GLU A 306 -9.92 15.50 4.91
N LEU A 307 -9.96 14.19 5.17
CA LEU A 307 -11.19 13.40 5.15
C LEU A 307 -11.79 13.21 6.55
N PHE A 308 -10.99 13.41 7.61
CA PHE A 308 -11.45 13.18 8.99
C PHE A 308 -11.43 14.45 9.85
N ALA A 309 -10.29 15.14 9.93
CA ALA A 309 -10.05 16.15 10.97
C ALA A 309 -10.60 17.54 10.64
N CYS A 310 -10.58 17.97 9.37
CA CYS A 310 -10.95 19.34 9.03
C CYS A 310 -12.46 19.58 9.20
N PRO A 311 -12.89 20.56 10.03
CA PRO A 311 -14.30 20.89 10.19
C PRO A 311 -14.87 21.64 8.98
N MET A 312 -14.03 22.39 8.26
CA MET A 312 -14.43 23.17 7.08
C MET A 312 -14.45 22.34 5.80
N GLY A 313 -13.99 21.08 5.84
CA GLY A 313 -13.93 20.22 4.65
C GLY A 313 -12.93 20.69 3.58
N ILE A 314 -11.91 21.49 3.93
CA ILE A 314 -10.81 21.83 3.02
C ILE A 314 -9.77 20.70 2.96
N SER A 315 -8.72 20.84 2.15
CA SER A 315 -7.84 19.72 1.78
C SER A 315 -6.35 19.94 2.11
N PRO A 316 -5.95 19.93 3.40
CA PRO A 316 -4.54 20.11 3.78
C PRO A 316 -3.60 19.02 3.24
N LYS A 317 -4.07 17.77 3.09
CA LYS A 317 -3.25 16.72 2.50
C LYS A 317 -2.94 17.08 1.06
N SER A 318 -3.96 17.43 0.27
CA SER A 318 -3.78 17.76 -1.14
C SER A 318 -2.90 18.99 -1.35
N THR A 319 -2.99 20.02 -0.49
CA THR A 319 -2.04 21.14 -0.48
C THR A 319 -0.60 20.68 -0.23
N ASN A 320 -0.38 19.75 0.72
CA ASN A 320 0.95 19.20 0.95
C ASN A 320 1.45 18.38 -0.26
N THR A 321 0.59 17.59 -0.91
CA THR A 321 0.94 16.82 -2.11
C THR A 321 1.34 17.75 -3.26
N TYR A 322 0.60 18.85 -3.46
CA TYR A 322 0.96 19.88 -4.44
C TYR A 322 2.35 20.47 -4.15
N LEU A 323 2.59 20.90 -2.90
CA LEU A 323 3.89 21.45 -2.50
C LEU A 323 5.04 20.45 -2.66
N LYS A 324 4.80 19.17 -2.34
CA LYS A 324 5.77 18.09 -2.60
C LYS A 324 6.13 18.01 -4.08
N GLY A 325 5.16 18.12 -4.98
CA GLY A 325 5.39 18.15 -6.42
C GLY A 325 6.30 19.31 -6.80
N VAL A 326 5.95 20.53 -6.38
CA VAL A 326 6.74 21.75 -6.63
C VAL A 326 8.18 21.62 -6.11
N PHE A 327 8.37 21.12 -4.90
CA PHE A 327 9.72 20.94 -4.35
C PHE A 327 10.51 19.83 -5.03
N ARG A 328 9.84 18.73 -5.44
CA ARG A 328 10.49 17.63 -6.16
C ARG A 328 10.98 18.08 -7.53
N GLU A 329 10.22 18.88 -8.25
CA GLU A 329 10.65 19.49 -9.53
C GLU A 329 11.87 20.40 -9.36
N LYS A 330 11.97 21.09 -8.22
CA LYS A 330 13.13 21.92 -7.85
C LYS A 330 14.30 21.12 -7.25
N GLY A 331 14.18 19.80 -7.10
CA GLY A 331 15.20 18.96 -6.46
C GLY A 331 15.39 19.21 -4.97
N VAL A 332 14.45 19.91 -4.31
CA VAL A 332 14.51 20.25 -2.89
C VAL A 332 14.19 19.02 -2.05
N ARG A 333 15.02 18.77 -1.03
CA ARG A 333 14.80 17.74 -0.02
C ARG A 333 14.52 18.37 1.33
N TYR A 334 13.88 17.61 2.20
CA TYR A 334 13.69 18.03 3.58
C TYR A 334 15.05 18.02 4.29
N ASP A 335 15.42 19.18 4.83
CA ASP A 335 16.70 19.49 5.48
C ASP A 335 16.51 19.90 6.96
N GLY A 336 15.29 19.79 7.49
CA GLY A 336 14.99 20.09 8.89
C GLY A 336 15.63 19.11 9.89
N ASN A 337 15.43 19.38 11.19
CA ASN A 337 16.05 18.62 12.28
C ASN A 337 15.85 17.10 12.09
N LYS A 338 16.97 16.36 12.10
CA LYS A 338 17.04 14.91 11.95
C LYS A 338 17.24 14.17 13.28
N GLU A 339 17.24 14.89 14.40
CA GLU A 339 17.17 14.26 15.72
C GLU A 339 15.93 13.37 15.83
N ILE A 340 16.09 12.27 16.56
CA ILE A 340 15.00 11.34 16.84
C ILE A 340 13.98 12.09 17.71
N PRO A 341 12.76 12.35 17.19
CA PRO A 341 11.83 13.19 17.91
C PRO A 341 11.16 12.42 19.05
N SER A 342 10.83 13.14 20.13
CA SER A 342 9.98 12.62 21.19
C SER A 342 8.51 12.66 20.78
N GLU A 343 7.74 11.67 21.19
CA GLU A 343 6.31 11.62 20.86
C GLU A 343 5.51 12.67 21.63
N HIS A 344 4.38 13.07 21.05
CA HIS A 344 3.47 14.02 21.67
C HIS A 344 2.62 13.32 22.74
N GLU A 345 2.45 13.93 23.92
CA GLU A 345 1.67 13.38 25.05
C GLU A 345 0.24 12.97 24.67
N MET A 346 -0.40 13.76 23.80
CA MET A 346 -1.75 13.50 23.28
C MET A 346 -1.86 12.36 22.26
N ARG A 347 -0.76 11.69 21.86
CA ARG A 347 -0.76 10.66 20.80
C ARG A 347 -1.81 9.59 21.03
N ASP A 348 -1.84 9.00 22.22
CA ASP A 348 -2.78 7.93 22.55
C ASP A 348 -4.24 8.39 22.53
N TYR A 349 -4.50 9.64 22.92
CA TYR A 349 -5.84 10.24 22.94
C TYR A 349 -6.31 10.73 21.56
N ARG A 350 -5.43 10.80 20.57
CA ARG A 350 -5.70 11.29 19.21
C ARG A 350 -5.75 10.18 18.16
N LYS A 351 -5.57 8.91 18.57
CA LYS A 351 -5.79 7.73 17.74
C LYS A 351 -7.21 7.73 17.17
N ILE A 352 -7.36 7.55 15.85
CA ILE A 352 -8.66 7.59 15.17
C ILE A 352 -9.29 6.19 15.19
N PRO A 353 -10.43 5.98 15.87
CA PRO A 353 -11.13 4.70 15.80
C PRO A 353 -11.59 4.41 14.38
N VAL A 354 -11.26 3.23 13.86
CA VAL A 354 -11.53 2.86 12.45
C VAL A 354 -13.02 2.92 12.11
N ASN A 355 -13.90 2.52 13.02
CA ASN A 355 -15.36 2.61 12.85
C ASN A 355 -15.85 4.07 12.69
N ARG A 356 -15.27 5.02 13.45
CA ARG A 356 -15.59 6.45 13.30
C ARG A 356 -15.09 6.98 11.97
N LEU A 357 -13.91 6.55 11.52
CA LEU A 357 -13.39 6.90 10.20
C LEU A 357 -14.33 6.42 9.09
N ILE A 358 -14.73 5.15 9.12
CA ILE A 358 -15.68 4.58 8.15
C ILE A 358 -16.99 5.36 8.08
N ALA A 359 -17.56 5.70 9.24
CA ALA A 359 -18.77 6.51 9.30
C ALA A 359 -18.56 7.90 8.70
N ARG A 360 -17.43 8.55 9.01
CA ARG A 360 -17.06 9.86 8.46
C ARG A 360 -16.87 9.83 6.93
N LEU A 361 -16.43 8.70 6.39
CA LEU A 361 -16.24 8.49 4.94
C LEU A 361 -17.52 8.07 4.21
N ASN A 362 -18.64 7.91 4.91
CA ASN A 362 -19.89 7.37 4.37
C ASN A 362 -19.78 5.92 3.85
N LEU A 363 -18.92 5.11 4.47
CA LEU A 363 -18.64 3.71 4.06
C LEU A 363 -19.29 2.65 4.96
N SER A 364 -20.08 3.06 5.96
CA SER A 364 -20.68 2.15 6.96
C SER A 364 -21.47 1.01 6.32
N ARG A 365 -22.15 1.26 5.20
CA ARG A 365 -22.92 0.26 4.46
C ARG A 365 -22.10 -0.89 3.88
N TYR A 366 -20.77 -0.78 3.82
CA TYR A 366 -19.89 -1.80 3.25
C TYR A 366 -19.00 -2.50 4.28
N TYR A 367 -18.86 -1.94 5.48
CA TYR A 367 -17.82 -2.36 6.42
C TYR A 367 -17.98 -3.76 6.99
N ASN A 368 -19.22 -4.23 7.14
CA ASN A 368 -19.52 -5.55 7.67
C ASN A 368 -20.04 -6.50 6.58
N ASN A 369 -19.85 -6.15 5.29
CA ASN A 369 -20.26 -7.04 4.22
C ASN A 369 -19.37 -8.28 4.26
N LYS A 370 -19.98 -9.45 4.43
CA LYS A 370 -19.27 -10.71 4.39
C LYS A 370 -18.66 -10.87 3.00
N VAL A 371 -17.34 -10.88 2.93
CA VAL A 371 -16.60 -11.24 1.73
C VAL A 371 -16.70 -12.76 1.59
N ALA A 372 -17.10 -13.23 0.41
CA ALA A 372 -17.12 -14.66 0.12
C ALA A 372 -15.72 -15.28 0.23
N ASP A 373 -15.67 -16.60 0.40
CA ASP A 373 -14.41 -17.35 0.44
C ASP A 373 -13.58 -17.14 -0.83
N LEU A 374 -12.28 -17.45 -0.74
CA LEU A 374 -11.34 -17.28 -1.84
C LEU A 374 -11.83 -17.97 -3.11
N GLN A 375 -11.82 -17.24 -4.22
CA GLN A 375 -12.06 -17.79 -5.54
C GLN A 375 -10.82 -17.61 -6.40
N GLU A 376 -10.29 -18.73 -6.90
CA GLU A 376 -9.29 -18.68 -7.96
C GLU A 376 -9.97 -18.26 -9.27
N LEU A 377 -9.35 -17.31 -9.97
CA LEU A 377 -9.78 -16.84 -11.28
C LEU A 377 -8.69 -17.22 -12.28
N LYS A 378 -9.06 -18.03 -13.27
CA LYS A 378 -8.21 -18.25 -14.44
C LYS A 378 -8.53 -17.18 -15.48
N ALA A 379 -7.50 -16.59 -16.07
CA ALA A 379 -7.64 -15.57 -17.08
C ALA A 379 -7.25 -16.14 -18.44
N ASP A 380 -8.15 -16.02 -19.43
CA ASP A 380 -7.88 -16.41 -20.81
C ASP A 380 -6.97 -15.43 -21.52
N LYS A 381 -6.85 -14.20 -21.00
CA LYS A 381 -5.99 -13.14 -21.51
C LYS A 381 -5.48 -12.28 -20.38
N VAL A 382 -4.20 -11.88 -20.44
CA VAL A 382 -3.59 -10.98 -19.48
C VAL A 382 -2.86 -9.83 -20.18
N LYS A 383 -2.97 -8.62 -19.61
CA LYS A 383 -2.24 -7.41 -20.00
C LYS A 383 -1.25 -7.06 -18.88
N ILE A 384 0.00 -7.48 -19.05
CA ILE A 384 1.05 -7.35 -18.04
C ILE A 384 1.81 -6.04 -18.26
N PHE A 385 1.63 -5.08 -17.35
CA PHE A 385 2.35 -3.80 -17.39
C PHE A 385 3.83 -3.97 -17.08
N LEU A 386 4.68 -3.24 -17.80
CA LEU A 386 6.13 -3.21 -17.60
C LEU A 386 6.55 -2.33 -16.41
N SER A 387 5.66 -1.45 -15.94
CA SER A 387 5.83 -0.69 -14.71
C SER A 387 4.76 -1.11 -13.69
N GLN A 388 5.19 -1.79 -12.62
CA GLN A 388 4.33 -2.29 -11.55
C GLN A 388 4.74 -1.77 -10.16
N HIS A 389 5.66 -0.82 -10.13
CA HIS A 389 6.27 -0.26 -8.93
C HIS A 389 6.88 1.12 -9.21
N ILE A 390 7.31 1.84 -8.16
CA ILE A 390 7.99 3.16 -8.22
C ILE A 390 9.38 3.16 -8.89
N GLY A 391 9.78 2.04 -9.47
CA GLY A 391 11.10 1.85 -10.06
C GLY A 391 11.10 2.02 -11.58
N LYS A 392 12.25 1.73 -12.20
CA LYS A 392 12.37 1.67 -13.66
C LYS A 392 11.43 0.59 -14.23
N PRO A 393 10.71 0.87 -15.33
CA PRO A 393 9.98 -0.15 -16.06
C PRO A 393 10.93 -1.26 -16.55
N ALA A 394 10.44 -2.51 -16.56
CA ALA A 394 11.16 -3.64 -17.11
C ALA A 394 11.23 -3.59 -18.65
N VAL A 395 12.32 -4.10 -19.20
CA VAL A 395 12.55 -4.22 -20.64
C VAL A 395 12.07 -5.60 -21.10
N PRO A 396 11.19 -5.70 -22.12
CA PRO A 396 10.72 -6.98 -22.64
C PRO A 396 11.86 -7.88 -23.14
N LEU A 397 11.73 -9.17 -22.88
CA LEU A 397 12.61 -10.25 -23.35
C LEU A 397 11.97 -11.13 -24.43
N VAL A 398 10.69 -10.91 -24.71
CA VAL A 398 9.88 -11.67 -25.65
C VAL A 398 9.41 -10.77 -26.79
N LYS A 399 9.02 -11.37 -27.91
CA LYS A 399 8.41 -10.72 -29.06
C LYS A 399 7.03 -11.32 -29.35
N GLU A 400 6.24 -10.61 -30.16
CA GLU A 400 4.96 -11.10 -30.64
C GLU A 400 5.13 -12.46 -31.36
N GLY A 401 4.22 -13.38 -31.06
CA GLY A 401 4.24 -14.77 -31.55
C GLY A 401 5.02 -15.75 -30.68
N ASP A 402 5.80 -15.28 -29.69
CA ASP A 402 6.52 -16.18 -28.79
C ASP A 402 5.55 -16.98 -27.91
N ARG A 403 5.85 -18.25 -27.68
CA ARG A 403 5.16 -19.09 -26.69
C ARG A 403 5.81 -18.92 -25.33
N VAL A 404 4.99 -18.73 -24.30
CA VAL A 404 5.45 -18.55 -22.92
C VAL A 404 4.74 -19.52 -21.98
N ILE A 405 5.47 -19.95 -20.96
CA ILE A 405 4.91 -20.75 -19.85
C ILE A 405 4.76 -19.89 -18.60
N GLU A 406 3.77 -20.19 -17.75
CA GLU A 406 3.61 -19.51 -16.47
C GLU A 406 4.91 -19.58 -15.66
N GLY A 407 5.33 -18.43 -15.13
CA GLY A 407 6.58 -18.28 -14.40
C GLY A 407 7.80 -18.01 -15.28
N GLN A 408 7.70 -18.12 -16.60
CA GLN A 408 8.79 -17.70 -17.50
C GLN A 408 9.03 -16.19 -17.37
N ARG A 409 10.28 -15.77 -17.25
CA ARG A 409 10.63 -14.34 -17.28
C ARG A 409 10.41 -13.78 -18.67
N ILE A 410 9.60 -12.71 -18.76
CA ILE A 410 9.22 -12.07 -20.01
C ILE A 410 9.69 -10.62 -20.10
N ALA A 411 10.11 -10.01 -19.00
CA ALA A 411 10.78 -8.73 -18.98
C ALA A 411 11.74 -8.64 -17.78
N GLU A 412 12.81 -7.87 -17.92
CA GLU A 412 13.85 -7.74 -16.91
C GLU A 412 14.24 -6.29 -16.60
N VAL A 413 14.86 -6.11 -15.44
CA VAL A 413 15.51 -4.86 -15.01
C VAL A 413 16.91 -5.26 -14.57
N GLY A 414 17.92 -4.39 -14.75
CA GLY A 414 19.27 -4.71 -14.26
C GLY A 414 19.28 -4.92 -12.74
N ARG A 415 20.15 -5.80 -12.25
CA ARG A 415 20.21 -6.20 -10.83
C ARG A 415 20.40 -5.05 -9.84
N GLU A 416 21.27 -4.11 -10.18
CA GLU A 416 21.56 -2.94 -9.35
C GLU A 416 20.62 -1.77 -9.65
N GLU A 417 19.73 -1.93 -10.64
CA GLU A 417 18.76 -0.92 -10.97
C GLU A 417 17.56 -1.00 -10.03
N PHE A 418 16.98 0.16 -9.74
CA PHE A 418 15.80 0.25 -8.92
C PHE A 418 14.56 -0.23 -9.69
N GLY A 419 14.34 -1.54 -9.76
CA GLY A 419 13.13 -2.16 -10.35
C GLY A 419 13.01 -3.65 -10.10
N ALA A 420 12.13 -4.36 -10.81
CA ALA A 420 11.92 -5.80 -10.61
C ALA A 420 11.54 -6.52 -11.90
N ASN A 421 11.99 -7.78 -12.01
CA ASN A 421 11.67 -8.67 -13.13
C ASN A 421 10.18 -9.00 -13.23
N ILE A 422 9.73 -9.35 -14.42
CA ILE A 422 8.33 -9.68 -14.73
C ILE A 422 8.26 -11.04 -15.40
N HIS A 423 7.24 -11.80 -15.02
CA HIS A 423 7.02 -13.17 -15.45
C HIS A 423 5.66 -13.30 -16.13
N ALA A 424 5.55 -14.25 -17.07
CA ALA A 424 4.28 -14.66 -17.62
C ALA A 424 3.41 -15.23 -16.49
N SER A 425 2.18 -14.72 -16.37
CA SER A 425 1.24 -15.14 -15.33
C SER A 425 0.31 -16.26 -15.78
N ILE A 426 0.35 -16.63 -17.06
CA ILE A 426 -0.38 -17.74 -17.67
C ILE A 426 0.51 -18.41 -18.74
N ASN A 427 0.19 -19.65 -19.08
CA ASN A 427 0.69 -20.27 -20.31
C ASN A 427 -0.02 -19.64 -21.51
N GLY A 428 0.71 -19.29 -22.56
CA GLY A 428 0.08 -18.57 -23.67
C GLY A 428 1.00 -18.21 -24.83
N VAL A 429 0.44 -17.45 -25.77
CA VAL A 429 1.17 -16.80 -26.86
C VAL A 429 1.20 -15.31 -26.61
N VAL A 430 2.37 -14.70 -26.76
CA VAL A 430 2.52 -13.24 -26.72
C VAL A 430 1.85 -12.66 -27.95
N THR A 431 0.74 -11.96 -27.75
CA THR A 431 -0.05 -11.37 -28.85
C THR A 431 0.33 -9.93 -29.13
N LYS A 432 0.89 -9.22 -28.15
CA LYS A 432 1.31 -7.83 -28.30
C LYS A 432 2.48 -7.47 -27.39
N VAL A 433 3.45 -6.72 -27.91
CA VAL A 433 4.55 -6.14 -27.11
C VAL A 433 4.61 -4.63 -27.34
N GLU A 434 4.21 -3.87 -26.33
CA GLU A 434 4.21 -2.40 -26.33
C GLU A 434 5.26 -1.84 -25.38
N LYS A 435 5.56 -0.54 -25.51
CA LYS A 435 6.51 0.15 -24.61
C LYS A 435 6.13 0.09 -23.13
N SER A 436 4.84 -0.08 -22.83
CA SER A 436 4.30 -0.04 -21.46
C SER A 436 3.75 -1.37 -20.97
N TYR A 437 3.50 -2.35 -21.84
CA TYR A 437 2.85 -3.61 -21.46
C TYR A 437 3.12 -4.74 -22.46
N ILE A 438 2.86 -5.98 -22.03
CA ILE A 438 2.84 -7.19 -22.86
C ILE A 438 1.44 -7.82 -22.74
N GLU A 439 0.84 -8.23 -23.86
CA GLU A 439 -0.40 -9.03 -23.87
C GLU A 439 -0.08 -10.50 -24.16
N ILE A 440 -0.69 -11.39 -23.38
CA ILE A 440 -0.58 -12.85 -23.53
C ILE A 440 -1.99 -13.41 -23.59
N ASP A 441 -2.27 -14.18 -24.63
CA ASP A 441 -3.51 -14.94 -24.79
C ASP A 441 -3.24 -16.40 -24.40
N GLY A 442 -4.11 -16.95 -23.56
CA GLY A 442 -4.03 -18.31 -23.05
C GLY A 442 -4.15 -19.35 -24.16
N MET A 443 -3.37 -20.43 -24.06
CA MET A 443 -3.56 -21.60 -24.92
C MET A 443 -4.71 -22.44 -24.35
N VAL A 444 -5.71 -22.74 -25.19
CA VAL A 444 -6.77 -23.71 -24.90
C VAL A 444 -6.21 -25.13 -24.92
#